data_AF-A0AAJ2B4M4-F1
#
_entry.id   AF-A0AAJ2B4M4-F1
#
_cell.length_a   1.000
_cell.length_b   1.000
_cell.length_c   1.000
_cell.angle_alpha   90.00
_cell.angle_beta   90.00
_cell.angle_gamma   90.00
#
_symmetry.space_group_name_H-M   'P 1'
#
loop_
_entity.id
_entity.type
_entity.pdbx_description
1 polymer ?
#
loop_
_entity_poly.entity_id
_entity_poly.type
_entity_poly.pdbx_seq_one_letter_code
_entity_poly.pdbx_strand_id
1 'polypeptide(L)'
;MSSPTEPRVTAVTGDAESFTIWLNDGHEYRVPFRWFPWLLTAASQTMTAVRVSADGATLHWDGLNEAISVSQLLKESSELLLDEKLATQVSRDFPWDTTPASLAGAQPKAAGRMIAGRFVVGLTAPERFERWQMCEDLARQLVPVTVKDTVDFPQQSREVTLSRVRRGVESKGWTSVVETDWMLKRLRTLLGW
;
A
#
# COMPACT_ATOMS: atom_id res chain seq x y z
N MET A 1 6.77 -34.45 6.31
CA MET A 1 6.28 -33.05 6.31
C MET A 1 5.10 -33.03 5.37
N SER A 2 3.87 -32.94 5.89
CA SER A 2 2.69 -32.90 5.03
C SER A 2 2.71 -31.60 4.23
N SER A 3 2.53 -31.68 2.91
CA SER A 3 2.29 -30.51 2.07
C SER A 3 1.17 -29.69 2.70
N PRO A 4 1.23 -28.34 2.66
CA PRO A 4 0.12 -27.52 3.11
C PRO A 4 -1.12 -27.97 2.34
N THR A 5 -2.17 -28.32 3.08
CA THR A 5 -3.44 -28.71 2.47
C THR A 5 -4.00 -27.48 1.77
N GLU A 6 -4.37 -27.64 0.51
CA GLU A 6 -4.95 -26.54 -0.27
C GLU A 6 -6.24 -26.03 0.42
N PRO A 7 -6.44 -24.71 0.54
CA PRO A 7 -7.60 -24.17 1.24
C PRO A 7 -8.89 -24.53 0.49
N ARG A 8 -9.86 -25.11 1.21
CA ARG A 8 -11.17 -25.47 0.66
C ARG A 8 -12.27 -24.75 1.41
N VAL A 9 -13.17 -24.12 0.66
CA VAL A 9 -14.35 -23.46 1.21
C VAL A 9 -15.39 -24.52 1.61
N THR A 10 -15.84 -24.44 2.85
CA THR A 10 -16.90 -25.30 3.41
C THR A 10 -18.25 -24.60 3.42
N ALA A 11 -18.25 -23.27 3.51
CA ALA A 11 -19.45 -22.44 3.45
C ALA A 11 -19.11 -21.05 2.89
N VAL A 12 -20.12 -20.40 2.31
CA VAL A 12 -20.00 -19.02 1.82
C VAL A 12 -21.31 -18.26 2.04
N THR A 13 -21.20 -16.99 2.38
CA THR A 13 -22.34 -16.05 2.42
C THR A 13 -21.94 -14.73 1.76
N GLY A 14 -22.91 -14.03 1.16
CA GLY A 14 -22.71 -12.71 0.57
C GLY A 14 -23.66 -11.68 1.18
N ASP A 15 -23.21 -10.44 1.26
CA ASP A 15 -24.05 -9.26 1.52
C ASP A 15 -23.94 -8.27 0.34
N ALA A 16 -24.32 -7.00 0.52
CA ALA A 16 -24.25 -6.00 -0.54
C ALA A 16 -22.82 -5.46 -0.80
N GLU A 17 -21.91 -5.59 0.15
CA GLU A 17 -20.58 -4.96 0.14
C GLU A 17 -19.43 -5.97 0.15
N SER A 18 -19.68 -7.21 0.56
CA SER A 18 -18.69 -8.25 0.75
C SER A 18 -19.28 -9.65 0.68
N PHE A 19 -18.38 -10.64 0.63
CA PHE A 19 -18.72 -12.03 0.89
C PHE A 19 -17.77 -12.61 1.94
N THR A 20 -18.25 -13.59 2.70
CA THR A 20 -17.50 -14.30 3.71
C THR A 20 -17.40 -15.77 3.32
N ILE A 21 -16.19 -16.32 3.36
CA ILE A 21 -15.92 -17.75 3.19
C ILE A 21 -15.41 -18.37 4.50
N TRP A 22 -15.83 -19.61 4.77
CA TRP A 22 -15.28 -20.45 5.82
C TRP A 22 -14.44 -21.55 5.18
N LEU A 23 -13.22 -21.72 5.68
CA LEU A 23 -12.28 -22.72 5.17
C LEU A 23 -12.32 -24.01 6.00
N ASN A 24 -11.81 -25.09 5.42
CA ASN A 24 -11.67 -26.40 6.05
C ASN A 24 -10.69 -26.43 7.24
N ASP A 25 -9.83 -25.42 7.36
CA ASP A 25 -8.93 -25.21 8.51
C ASP A 25 -9.57 -24.42 9.67
N GLY A 26 -10.83 -24.00 9.50
CA GLY A 26 -11.60 -23.24 10.49
C GLY A 26 -11.42 -21.72 10.39
N HIS A 27 -10.60 -21.21 9.46
CA HIS A 27 -10.48 -19.78 9.25
C HIS A 27 -11.68 -19.20 8.49
N GLU A 28 -12.03 -17.96 8.85
CA GLU A 28 -13.06 -17.16 8.22
C GLU A 28 -12.40 -15.96 7.53
N TYR A 29 -12.78 -15.72 6.26
CA TYR A 29 -12.28 -14.59 5.47
C TYR A 29 -13.45 -13.77 4.93
N ARG A 30 -13.54 -12.50 5.35
CA ARG A 30 -14.45 -11.51 4.78
C ARG A 30 -13.74 -10.71 3.70
N VAL A 31 -14.27 -10.76 2.49
CA VAL A 31 -13.70 -10.19 1.28
C VAL A 31 -14.63 -9.11 0.73
N PRO A 32 -14.27 -7.82 0.83
CA PRO A 32 -15.04 -6.73 0.23
C PRO A 32 -15.10 -6.82 -1.31
N PHE A 33 -16.27 -6.61 -1.92
CA PHE A 33 -16.40 -6.61 -3.38
C PHE A 33 -15.61 -5.47 -4.04
N ARG A 34 -15.39 -4.36 -3.33
CA ARG A 34 -14.52 -3.27 -3.82
C ARG A 34 -13.11 -3.73 -4.16
N TRP A 35 -12.66 -4.85 -3.59
CA TRP A 35 -11.35 -5.41 -3.91
C TRP A 35 -11.27 -5.98 -5.31
N PHE A 36 -12.40 -6.44 -5.84
CA PHE A 36 -12.55 -7.07 -7.13
C PHE A 36 -13.66 -6.37 -7.93
N PRO A 37 -13.41 -5.16 -8.48
CA PRO A 37 -14.46 -4.37 -9.14
C PRO A 37 -15.15 -5.07 -10.31
N TRP A 38 -14.49 -6.04 -10.94
CA TRP A 38 -15.10 -6.89 -11.97
C TRP A 38 -16.22 -7.78 -11.41
N LEU A 39 -16.22 -8.12 -10.12
CA LEU A 39 -17.36 -8.76 -9.44
C LEU A 39 -18.55 -7.81 -9.30
N LEU A 40 -18.31 -6.51 -9.05
CA LEU A 40 -19.36 -5.50 -8.97
C LEU A 40 -20.13 -5.36 -10.29
N THR A 41 -19.43 -5.45 -11.42
CA THR A 41 -20.04 -5.34 -12.75
C THR A 41 -20.88 -6.58 -13.11
N ALA A 42 -20.46 -7.77 -12.68
CA ALA A 42 -21.14 -9.04 -12.96
C ALA A 42 -22.38 -9.29 -12.08
N ALA A 43 -22.46 -8.65 -10.91
CA ALA A 43 -23.45 -8.98 -9.88
C ALA A 43 -24.41 -7.82 -9.54
N SER A 44 -24.85 -7.07 -10.54
CA SER A 44 -25.88 -6.02 -10.36
C SER A 44 -27.26 -6.52 -9.88
N GLN A 45 -27.50 -7.84 -9.75
CA GLN A 45 -28.74 -8.40 -9.20
C GLN A 45 -28.58 -9.56 -8.20
N THR A 46 -27.37 -10.14 -8.03
CA THR A 46 -27.22 -11.45 -7.36
C THR A 46 -25.93 -11.61 -6.55
N MET A 47 -25.43 -10.55 -5.91
CA MET A 47 -24.24 -10.60 -5.01
C MET A 47 -24.37 -11.63 -3.88
N THR A 48 -25.61 -11.95 -3.48
CA THR A 48 -25.95 -12.92 -2.44
C THR A 48 -25.91 -14.38 -2.92
N ALA A 49 -25.83 -14.65 -4.23
CA ALA A 49 -25.86 -16.02 -4.76
C ALA A 49 -24.47 -16.56 -5.15
N VAL A 50 -23.46 -16.23 -4.36
CA VAL A 50 -22.17 -16.94 -4.45
C VAL A 50 -22.38 -18.42 -4.12
N ARG A 51 -21.85 -19.30 -4.96
CA ARG A 51 -21.87 -20.76 -4.78
C ARG A 51 -20.47 -21.30 -4.72
N VAL A 52 -20.29 -22.35 -3.93
CA VAL A 52 -19.04 -23.10 -3.84
C VAL A 52 -19.12 -24.38 -4.68
N SER A 53 -18.03 -24.76 -5.34
CA SER A 53 -17.93 -26.05 -6.01
C SER A 53 -17.99 -27.22 -5.01
N ALA A 54 -18.33 -28.41 -5.50
CA ALA A 54 -18.44 -29.60 -4.66
C ALA A 54 -17.13 -29.96 -3.94
N ASP A 55 -15.98 -29.62 -4.52
CA ASP A 55 -14.66 -29.83 -3.94
C ASP A 55 -14.16 -28.65 -3.08
N GLY A 56 -14.92 -27.54 -3.00
CA GLY A 56 -14.55 -26.37 -2.22
C GLY A 56 -13.41 -25.52 -2.81
N ALA A 57 -12.93 -25.83 -4.02
CA ALA A 57 -11.76 -25.16 -4.60
C ALA A 57 -12.11 -23.90 -5.41
N THR A 58 -13.36 -23.74 -5.85
CA THR A 58 -13.80 -22.61 -6.67
C THR A 58 -15.10 -21.99 -6.17
N LEU A 59 -15.22 -20.68 -6.40
CA LEU A 59 -16.43 -19.90 -6.18
C LEU A 59 -17.05 -19.50 -7.52
N HIS A 60 -18.38 -19.49 -7.57
CA HIS A 60 -19.16 -19.20 -8.77
C HIS A 60 -20.26 -18.19 -8.47
N TRP A 61 -20.53 -17.30 -9.42
CA TRP A 61 -21.66 -16.38 -9.40
C TRP A 61 -22.47 -16.56 -10.68
N ASP A 62 -23.80 -16.62 -10.60
CA ASP A 62 -24.66 -16.86 -11.76
C ASP A 62 -24.51 -15.78 -12.86
N GLY A 63 -24.08 -14.57 -12.50
CA GLY A 63 -23.81 -13.46 -13.44
C GLY A 63 -22.39 -13.40 -13.99
N LEU A 64 -21.49 -14.28 -13.52
CA LEU A 64 -20.10 -14.34 -13.95
C LEU A 64 -19.86 -15.64 -14.71
N ASN A 65 -19.42 -15.54 -15.96
CA ASN A 65 -19.16 -16.72 -16.80
C ASN A 65 -17.85 -17.45 -16.45
N GLU A 66 -17.14 -16.99 -15.41
CA GLU A 66 -15.85 -17.51 -14.96
C GLU A 66 -15.93 -17.94 -13.49
N ALA A 67 -15.23 -19.02 -13.15
CA ALA A 67 -15.08 -19.51 -11.80
C ALA A 67 -13.84 -18.90 -11.13
N ILE A 68 -13.92 -18.54 -9.86
CA ILE A 68 -12.80 -17.96 -9.11
C ILE A 68 -12.14 -19.05 -8.27
N SER A 69 -10.83 -19.24 -8.43
CA SER A 69 -10.05 -20.11 -7.56
C SER A 69 -9.94 -19.54 -6.14
N VAL A 70 -10.24 -20.36 -5.13
CA VAL A 70 -10.12 -19.98 -3.70
C VAL A 70 -8.66 -19.67 -3.34
N SER A 71 -7.71 -20.48 -3.80
CA SER A 71 -6.28 -20.28 -3.54
C SER A 71 -5.79 -18.95 -4.11
N GLN A 72 -6.20 -18.61 -5.33
CA GLN A 72 -5.84 -17.32 -5.95
C GLN A 72 -6.52 -16.15 -5.23
N LEU A 73 -7.82 -16.28 -4.93
CA LEU A 73 -8.58 -15.26 -4.20
C LEU A 73 -7.94 -14.93 -2.85
N LEU A 74 -7.54 -15.94 -2.07
CA LEU A 74 -6.92 -15.73 -0.76
C LEU A 74 -5.58 -15.02 -0.87
N LYS A 75 -4.77 -15.38 -1.88
CA LYS A 75 -3.50 -14.71 -2.15
C LYS A 75 -3.72 -13.23 -2.50
N GLU A 76 -4.61 -12.95 -3.44
CA GLU A 76 -4.91 -11.57 -3.85
C GLU A 76 -5.54 -10.77 -2.71
N SER A 77 -6.48 -11.36 -1.97
CA SER A 77 -7.11 -10.72 -0.82
C SER A 77 -6.11 -10.36 0.28
N SER A 78 -5.11 -11.21 0.52
CA SER A 78 -4.03 -10.93 1.48
C SER A 78 -3.18 -9.73 1.04
N GLU A 79 -2.79 -9.67 -0.24
CA GLU A 79 -2.04 -8.55 -0.81
C GLU A 79 -2.83 -7.24 -0.73
N LEU A 80 -4.13 -7.28 -1.03
CA LEU A 80 -5.02 -6.12 -0.99
C LEU A 80 -5.33 -5.63 0.44
N LEU A 81 -5.47 -6.57 1.38
CA LEU A 81 -5.62 -6.25 2.79
C LEU A 81 -4.36 -5.57 3.34
N LEU A 82 -3.18 -6.05 2.94
CA LEU A 82 -1.91 -5.44 3.31
C LEU A 82 -1.80 -4.02 2.73
N ASP A 83 -2.20 -3.82 1.48
CA ASP A 83 -2.20 -2.50 0.84
C ASP A 83 -3.11 -1.52 1.59
N GLU A 84 -4.38 -1.88 1.87
CA GLU A 84 -5.29 -1.03 2.65
C GLU A 84 -4.75 -0.75 4.06
N LYS A 85 -4.23 -1.77 4.75
CA LYS A 85 -3.68 -1.62 6.10
C LYS A 85 -2.49 -0.67 6.12
N LEU A 86 -1.57 -0.76 5.17
CA LEU A 86 -0.38 0.10 5.13
C LEU A 86 -0.70 1.51 4.63
N ALA A 87 -1.67 1.65 3.73
CA ALA A 87 -2.12 2.96 3.24
C ALA A 87 -2.61 3.88 4.37
N THR A 88 -3.22 3.31 5.42
CA THR A 88 -3.70 4.08 6.59
C THR A 88 -2.61 4.48 7.58
N GLN A 89 -1.44 3.83 7.55
CA GLN A 89 -0.35 4.07 8.50
C GLN A 89 0.57 5.21 8.09
N VAL A 90 0.59 5.56 6.80
CA VAL A 90 1.44 6.62 6.27
C VAL A 90 0.67 7.94 6.25
N SER A 91 1.29 9.00 6.75
CA SER A 91 0.71 10.36 6.72
C SER A 91 0.24 10.74 5.31
N ARG A 92 -0.91 11.42 5.21
CA ARG A 92 -1.47 11.86 3.92
C ARG A 92 -0.57 12.85 3.18
N ASP A 93 0.27 13.59 3.88
CA ASP A 93 1.20 14.56 3.29
C ASP A 93 2.55 13.96 2.85
N PHE A 94 2.78 12.67 3.12
CA PHE A 94 3.95 11.97 2.57
C PHE A 94 3.78 11.76 1.06
N PRO A 95 4.82 11.97 0.22
CA PRO A 95 4.70 11.83 -1.22
C PRO A 95 4.16 10.46 -1.67
N TRP A 96 3.30 10.48 -2.69
CA TRP A 96 2.85 9.26 -3.39
C TRP A 96 3.71 8.94 -4.61
N ASP A 97 4.41 9.96 -5.14
CA ASP A 97 5.13 9.89 -6.39
C ASP A 97 6.45 10.64 -6.26
N THR A 98 7.57 9.95 -6.48
CA THR A 98 8.88 10.61 -6.52
C THR A 98 9.34 10.85 -7.95
N THR A 99 8.88 10.05 -8.91
CA THR A 99 8.97 10.27 -10.38
C THR A 99 8.23 9.13 -11.11
N PRO A 100 6.97 9.29 -11.56
CA PRO A 100 6.38 8.29 -12.44
C PRO A 100 7.15 8.35 -13.77
N ALA A 101 7.67 7.21 -14.23
CA ALA A 101 8.45 7.18 -15.46
C ALA A 101 7.58 7.69 -16.62
N SER A 102 7.96 8.83 -17.20
CA SER A 102 7.29 9.41 -18.36
C SER A 102 7.83 8.77 -19.62
N LEU A 103 6.92 8.28 -20.46
CA LEU A 103 7.28 7.72 -21.75
C LEU A 103 7.25 8.80 -22.83
N ALA A 104 8.17 8.70 -23.80
CA ALA A 104 8.22 9.64 -24.92
C ALA A 104 6.98 9.55 -25.82
N GLY A 105 6.53 10.68 -26.37
CA GLY A 105 5.43 10.74 -27.33
C GLY A 105 4.75 12.10 -27.42
N ALA A 106 3.82 12.24 -28.37
CA ALA A 106 3.06 13.47 -28.60
C ALA A 106 2.02 13.79 -27.49
N GLN A 107 1.71 12.81 -26.65
CA GLN A 107 0.77 12.92 -25.52
C GLN A 107 1.48 12.44 -24.26
N PRO A 108 1.23 13.07 -23.08
CA PRO A 108 1.77 12.60 -21.81
C PRO A 108 1.35 11.14 -21.55
N LYS A 109 2.33 10.28 -21.26
CA LYS A 109 2.12 8.86 -20.95
C LYS A 109 2.90 8.48 -19.71
N ALA A 110 2.22 7.96 -18.69
CA ALA A 110 2.84 7.42 -17.50
C ALA A 110 3.08 5.91 -17.66
N ALA A 111 4.19 5.43 -17.11
CA ALA A 111 4.41 4.01 -16.94
C ALA A 111 3.61 3.49 -15.73
N GLY A 112 2.85 2.42 -15.94
CA GLY A 112 2.14 1.69 -14.89
C GLY A 112 2.56 0.22 -14.83
N ARG A 113 2.34 -0.40 -13.67
CA ARG A 113 2.53 -1.84 -13.43
C ARG A 113 1.16 -2.49 -13.25
N MET A 114 0.98 -3.72 -13.74
CA MET A 114 -0.17 -4.54 -13.38
C MET A 114 0.19 -5.38 -12.15
N ILE A 115 -0.48 -5.15 -11.02
CA ILE A 115 -0.25 -5.87 -9.75
C ILE A 115 -1.62 -6.30 -9.22
N ALA A 116 -1.80 -7.59 -8.95
CA ALA A 116 -3.06 -8.16 -8.46
C ALA A 116 -4.30 -7.68 -9.24
N GLY A 117 -4.21 -7.66 -10.57
CA GLY A 117 -5.30 -7.22 -11.46
C GLY A 117 -5.58 -5.71 -11.47
N ARG A 118 -4.72 -4.89 -10.85
CA ARG A 118 -4.83 -3.43 -10.83
C ARG A 118 -3.66 -2.75 -11.54
N PHE A 119 -3.97 -1.66 -12.23
CA PHE A 119 -2.95 -0.75 -12.73
C PHE A 119 -2.46 0.16 -11.60
N VAL A 120 -1.17 0.04 -11.26
CA VAL A 120 -0.49 0.87 -10.27
C VAL A 120 0.48 1.82 -11.00
N VAL A 121 0.32 3.12 -10.78
CA VAL A 121 1.28 4.16 -11.18
C VAL A 121 1.92 4.71 -9.92
N GLY A 122 3.25 4.84 -9.90
CA GLY A 122 4.00 5.21 -8.70
C GLY A 122 4.19 4.04 -7.72
N LEU A 123 4.19 4.34 -6.42
CA LEU A 123 4.41 3.39 -5.34
C LEU A 123 3.13 2.66 -4.93
N THR A 124 3.22 1.37 -4.62
CA THR A 124 2.17 0.65 -3.87
C THR A 124 2.11 1.13 -2.42
N ALA A 125 1.05 0.82 -1.66
CA ALA A 125 1.00 1.22 -0.26
C ALA A 125 2.13 0.58 0.59
N PRO A 126 2.53 -0.70 0.38
CA PRO A 126 3.73 -1.25 1.01
C PRO A 126 5.01 -0.49 0.66
N GLU A 127 5.26 -0.23 -0.63
CA GLU A 127 6.45 0.51 -1.06
C GLU A 127 6.47 1.93 -0.47
N ARG A 128 5.32 2.62 -0.45
CA ARG A 128 5.17 3.94 0.16
C ARG A 128 5.41 3.91 1.67
N PHE A 129 4.96 2.86 2.35
CA PHE A 129 5.21 2.67 3.77
C PHE A 129 6.70 2.51 4.06
N GLU A 130 7.42 1.71 3.28
CA GLU A 130 8.88 1.54 3.43
C GLU A 130 9.62 2.87 3.22
N ARG A 131 9.27 3.62 2.17
CA ARG A 131 9.84 4.95 1.91
C ARG A 131 9.56 5.92 3.06
N TRP A 132 8.33 5.92 3.57
CA TRP A 132 7.92 6.75 4.70
C TRP A 132 8.67 6.38 5.98
N GLN A 133 8.75 5.09 6.31
CA GLN A 133 9.43 4.61 7.50
C GLN A 133 10.90 5.02 7.50
N MET A 134 11.59 4.86 6.36
CA MET A 134 12.97 5.33 6.22
C MET A 134 13.08 6.84 6.48
N CYS A 135 12.20 7.65 5.90
CA CYS A 135 12.23 9.11 6.08
C CYS A 135 11.90 9.54 7.52
N GLU A 136 10.95 8.87 8.17
CA GLU A 136 10.57 9.09 9.57
C GLU A 136 11.74 8.75 10.50
N ASP A 137 12.42 7.61 10.27
CA ASP A 137 13.59 7.18 11.02
C ASP A 137 14.75 8.16 10.84
N LEU A 138 15.02 8.58 9.60
CA LEU A 138 16.07 9.56 9.29
C LEU A 138 15.79 10.91 9.96
N ALA A 139 14.55 11.40 9.92
CA ALA A 139 14.16 12.63 10.61
C ALA A 139 14.43 12.53 12.11
N ARG A 140 14.12 11.40 12.76
CA ARG A 140 14.39 11.16 14.18
C ARG A 140 15.88 11.11 14.50
N GLN A 141 16.67 10.43 13.67
CA GLN A 141 18.13 10.35 13.84
C GLN A 141 18.81 11.71 13.67
N LEU A 142 18.26 12.59 12.85
CA LEU A 142 18.80 13.93 12.61
C LEU A 142 18.46 14.93 13.72
N VAL A 143 17.51 14.65 14.62
CA VAL A 143 17.19 15.52 15.77
C VAL A 143 18.42 15.84 16.61
N PRO A 144 19.17 14.87 17.19
CA PRO A 144 20.34 15.18 18.00
C PRO A 144 21.46 15.87 17.21
N VAL A 145 21.63 15.51 15.93
CA VAL A 145 22.61 16.17 15.04
C VAL A 145 22.27 17.65 14.85
N THR A 146 20.99 17.95 14.65
CA THR A 146 20.50 19.31 14.42
C THR A 146 20.58 20.15 15.70
N VAL A 147 20.21 19.57 16.84
CA VAL A 147 20.36 20.23 18.15
C VAL A 147 21.84 20.54 18.42
N LYS A 148 22.74 19.59 18.19
CA LYS A 148 24.18 19.82 18.34
C LYS A 148 24.66 20.97 17.45
N ASP A 149 24.24 21.02 16.19
CA ASP A 149 24.61 22.10 15.27
C ASP A 149 24.18 23.48 15.79
N THR A 150 23.01 23.58 16.44
CA THR A 150 22.55 24.85 17.04
C THR A 150 23.37 25.28 18.24
N VAL A 151 23.95 24.34 18.98
CA VAL A 151 24.85 24.63 20.11
C VAL A 151 26.22 25.06 19.61
N ASP A 152 26.74 24.37 18.57
CA ASP A 152 28.04 24.68 17.98
C ASP A 152 28.00 26.02 17.22
N PHE A 153 26.84 26.45 16.69
CA PHE A 153 26.66 27.68 15.92
C PHE A 153 25.43 28.51 16.36
N PRO A 154 25.42 29.08 17.58
CA PRO A 154 24.23 29.70 18.18
C PRO A 154 23.75 30.98 17.47
N GLN A 155 24.60 31.61 16.66
CA GLN A 155 24.26 32.81 15.89
C GLN A 155 23.53 32.50 14.58
N GLN A 156 23.48 31.24 14.17
CA GLN A 156 22.82 30.85 12.92
C GLN A 156 21.31 30.75 13.11
N SER A 157 20.57 31.15 12.09
CA SER A 157 19.12 30.95 12.09
C SER A 157 18.77 29.47 11.90
N ARG A 158 17.58 29.07 12.36
CA ARG A 158 17.03 27.73 12.18
C ARG A 158 17.03 27.30 10.71
N GLU A 159 16.69 28.20 9.80
CA GLU A 159 16.66 27.94 8.35
C GLU A 159 18.06 27.65 7.77
N VAL A 160 19.10 28.33 8.26
CA VAL A 160 20.48 28.04 7.84
C VAL A 160 20.92 26.67 8.34
N THR A 161 20.58 26.30 9.58
CA THR A 161 20.83 24.95 10.11
C THR A 161 20.09 23.88 9.29
N LEU A 162 18.79 24.04 9.02
CA LEU A 162 18.03 23.10 8.19
C LEU A 162 18.60 22.99 6.77
N SER A 163 19.06 24.09 6.17
CA SER A 163 19.71 24.09 4.85
C SER A 163 21.03 23.30 4.84
N ARG A 164 21.77 23.30 5.95
CA ARG A 164 22.97 22.45 6.09
C ARG A 164 22.61 20.98 6.25
N VAL A 165 21.60 20.66 7.06
CA VAL A 165 21.07 19.30 7.20
C VAL A 165 20.60 18.77 5.85
N ARG A 166 19.84 19.57 5.09
CA ARG A 166 19.41 19.25 3.72
C ARG A 166 20.59 18.82 2.85
N ARG A 167 21.60 19.67 2.73
CA ARG A 167 22.79 19.39 1.91
C ARG A 167 23.50 18.10 2.34
N GLY A 168 23.55 17.85 3.66
CA GLY A 168 24.06 16.61 4.22
C GLY A 168 23.31 15.39 3.72
N VAL A 169 21.98 15.41 3.78
CA VAL A 169 21.11 14.31 3.33
C VAL A 169 21.17 14.13 1.80
N GLU A 170 21.04 15.20 1.03
CA GLU A 170 21.08 15.16 -0.44
C GLU A 170 22.42 14.61 -0.94
N SER A 171 23.54 14.91 -0.26
CA SER A 171 24.86 14.37 -0.62
C SER A 171 24.96 12.84 -0.48
N LYS A 172 24.06 12.21 0.28
CA LYS A 172 24.03 10.76 0.48
C LYS A 172 23.15 10.02 -0.52
N GLY A 173 22.22 10.72 -1.17
CA GLY A 173 21.30 10.12 -2.13
C GLY A 173 20.32 9.09 -1.54
N TRP A 174 20.04 9.14 -0.23
CA TRP A 174 19.11 8.21 0.43
C TRP A 174 17.63 8.51 0.13
N THR A 175 17.33 9.77 -0.18
CA THR A 175 15.99 10.29 -0.42
C THR A 175 15.96 11.05 -1.74
N SER A 176 14.81 11.02 -2.42
CA SER A 176 14.51 11.97 -3.49
C SER A 176 14.36 13.38 -2.93
N VAL A 177 14.30 14.38 -3.81
CA VAL A 177 14.11 15.79 -3.41
C VAL A 177 12.81 15.96 -2.63
N VAL A 178 11.68 15.45 -3.12
CA VAL A 178 10.37 15.59 -2.47
C VAL A 178 10.29 14.86 -1.12
N GLU A 179 11.00 13.75 -0.97
CA GLU A 179 11.10 13.05 0.33
C GLU A 179 11.98 13.82 1.30
N THR A 180 13.06 14.44 0.82
CA THR A 180 13.91 15.33 1.62
C THR A 180 13.10 16.52 2.13
N ASP A 181 12.25 17.11 1.28
CA ASP A 181 11.35 18.21 1.65
C ASP A 181 10.40 17.78 2.78
N TRP A 182 9.76 16.62 2.63
CA TRP A 182 8.87 16.07 3.66
C TRP A 182 9.64 15.78 4.96
N MET A 183 10.81 15.14 4.86
CA MET A 183 11.64 14.78 6.00
C MET A 183 12.10 16.03 6.77
N LEU A 184 12.47 17.13 6.09
CA LEU A 184 12.85 18.37 6.75
C LEU A 184 11.67 19.04 7.47
N LYS A 185 10.47 19.02 6.85
CA LYS A 185 9.23 19.47 7.52
C LYS A 185 8.94 18.62 8.76
N ARG A 186 9.16 17.31 8.67
CA ARG A 186 9.00 16.38 9.79
C ARG A 186 10.02 16.65 10.90
N LEU A 187 11.29 16.81 10.55
CA LEU A 187 12.37 17.20 11.48
C LEU A 187 12.04 18.51 12.20
N ARG A 188 11.54 19.52 11.48
CA ARG A 188 11.12 20.80 12.05
C ARG A 188 10.03 20.62 13.12
N THR A 189 9.07 19.73 12.84
CA THR A 189 8.02 19.36 13.81
C THR A 189 8.61 18.69 15.05
N LEU A 190 9.55 17.75 14.88
CA LEU A 190 10.21 17.06 15.99
C LEU A 190 11.06 18.00 16.87
N LEU A 191 11.61 19.07 16.29
CA LEU A 191 12.40 20.09 16.98
C LEU A 191 11.53 21.20 17.63
N GLY A 192 10.23 21.25 17.33
CA GLY A 192 9.35 22.33 17.77
C GLY A 192 9.66 23.68 17.13
N TRP A 193 10.08 23.69 15.85
CA TRP A 193 10.50 24.88 15.11
C TRP A 193 9.45 25.49 14.19
#